data_AF-A0AAD7FEV9-F1
#
_entry.id   AF-A0AAD7FEV9-F1
#
_cell.length_a   1.000
_cell.length_b   1.000
_cell.length_c   1.000
_cell.angle_alpha   90.00
_cell.angle_beta   90.00
_cell.angle_gamma   90.00
#
_symmetry.space_group_name_H-M   'P 1'
#
loop_
_entity.id
_entity.type
_entity.pdbx_description
1 polymer ?
#
loop_
_entity_poly.entity_id
_entity_poly.type
_entity_poly.pdbx_seq_one_letter_code
_entity_poly.pdbx_strand_id
1 'polypeptide(L)'
;MDSLLTRNRSRSCFLVSLIMVFSLLLLGTWGRSPALGDGLLSNLKLAPKDPGPPIFDLEDLSALASEPTGQSSLLLNPLPTNAFRENLRRDLQYITTWPANGWSNQVIEFMNMIYIAQLTHRVPIIPRFRPVHINNENASHLDFGDVFDVPLLSQTLGMPILEWREVKDAASETLEELGCWDIQDKTWERERLYLEAPPNLKLDLSYTLAPAWVRSATDGGEDPSTLLWSVAALLSFPHWKSLPVKPSPVHQAALPPDEHLACSNNLYWGIQNLEDEEDHAPAWHAVGRHIQWRSEVRDVGTRFIRETLGVEDGEVIPPYIAIHVRRGDFSIWCRIRYHKPLSQCFAPLSAYARRVEEVKAEIWERRRIRVKEVIMTSDEGNTQWWDEVGKLGWRRVDHSTTVERFGHWYPILVDAFLQSEAVGFVGTATSTVSILARRRVESMGGASSMVKWGKEEADDH
;
A
#
# COMPACT_ATOMS: atom_id res chain seq x y z
N MET A 1 -13.66 36.96 -55.93
CA MET A 1 -12.28 36.63 -55.49
C MET A 1 -12.41 35.55 -54.42
N ASP A 2 -12.96 34.37 -54.70
CA ASP A 2 -12.58 33.34 -55.69
C ASP A 2 -11.16 32.81 -55.56
N SER A 3 -11.14 31.48 -55.38
CA SER A 3 -10.02 30.55 -55.32
C SER A 3 -9.23 30.52 -54.00
N LEU A 4 -9.46 29.46 -53.22
CA LEU A 4 -8.42 28.59 -52.63
C LEU A 4 -9.10 27.48 -51.79
N LEU A 5 -9.83 26.61 -52.48
CA LEU A 5 -10.24 25.29 -51.98
C LEU A 5 -10.01 24.31 -53.14
N THR A 6 -8.96 23.50 -53.06
CA THR A 6 -8.81 22.14 -53.66
C THR A 6 -7.33 21.76 -53.78
N ARG A 7 -6.83 20.88 -52.89
CA ARG A 7 -5.89 19.77 -53.18
C ARG A 7 -5.27 19.23 -51.89
N ASN A 8 -5.86 18.17 -51.32
CA ASN A 8 -5.10 17.02 -50.80
C ASN A 8 -6.06 15.91 -50.35
N ARG A 9 -6.60 15.16 -51.32
CA ARG A 9 -7.19 13.83 -51.11
C ARG A 9 -6.79 12.95 -52.28
N SER A 10 -5.61 12.33 -52.21
CA SER A 10 -5.23 11.19 -53.06
C SER A 10 -3.86 10.63 -52.66
N ARG A 11 -3.71 10.11 -51.43
CA ARG A 11 -2.57 9.22 -51.09
C ARG A 11 -2.88 8.05 -50.16
N SER A 12 -4.12 7.86 -49.70
CA SER A 12 -4.44 6.79 -48.73
C SER A 12 -5.08 5.52 -49.29
N CYS A 13 -5.11 5.30 -50.62
CA CYS A 13 -5.71 4.08 -51.21
C CYS A 13 -4.73 3.13 -51.90
N PHE A 14 -3.42 3.37 -51.85
CA PHE A 14 -2.43 2.48 -52.50
C PHE A 14 -1.68 1.55 -51.54
N LEU A 15 -1.82 1.71 -50.21
CA LEU A 15 -1.07 0.90 -49.24
C LEU A 15 -1.85 -0.33 -48.72
N VAL A 16 -3.16 -0.41 -48.94
CA VAL A 16 -4.01 -1.49 -48.39
C VAL A 16 -4.10 -2.71 -49.32
N SER A 17 -3.73 -2.58 -50.60
CA SER A 17 -3.82 -3.69 -51.57
C SER A 17 -2.58 -4.60 -51.64
N LEU A 18 -1.45 -4.24 -51.02
CA LEU A 18 -0.23 -5.05 -51.08
C LEU A 18 -0.15 -6.14 -49.99
N ILE A 19 -0.92 -6.00 -48.90
CA ILE A 19 -0.88 -6.91 -47.75
C ILE A 19 -1.75 -8.16 -47.96
N MET A 20 -2.78 -8.10 -48.82
CA MET A 20 -3.66 -9.26 -49.07
C MET A 20 -3.14 -10.27 -50.10
N VAL A 21 -2.07 -9.96 -50.85
CA VAL A 21 -1.49 -10.90 -51.83
C VAL A 21 -0.39 -11.79 -51.21
N PHE A 22 0.20 -11.39 -50.09
CA PHE A 22 1.23 -12.20 -49.42
C PHE A 22 0.69 -13.31 -48.50
N SER A 23 -0.57 -13.21 -48.06
CA SER A 23 -1.18 -14.20 -47.15
C SER A 23 -1.75 -15.44 -47.86
N LEU A 24 -1.81 -15.46 -49.20
CA LEU A 24 -2.34 -16.58 -49.99
C LEU A 24 -1.26 -17.47 -50.63
N LEU A 25 0.03 -17.18 -50.42
CA LEU A 25 1.15 -17.99 -50.94
C LEU A 25 1.79 -18.91 -49.89
N LEU A 26 1.30 -18.93 -48.64
CA LEU A 26 1.84 -19.77 -47.56
C LEU A 26 0.98 -21.01 -47.23
N LEU A 27 -0.09 -21.27 -47.98
CA LEU A 27 -0.95 -22.46 -47.81
C LEU A 27 -0.73 -23.55 -48.89
N GLY A 28 0.48 -23.63 -49.44
CA GLY A 28 0.76 -24.41 -50.64
C GLY A 28 2.03 -25.24 -50.63
N THR A 29 2.47 -25.81 -49.51
CA THR A 29 3.56 -26.82 -49.49
C THR A 29 3.36 -27.88 -48.41
N TRP A 30 2.26 -28.63 -48.48
CA TRP A 30 2.21 -29.98 -47.92
C TRP A 30 2.93 -30.93 -48.90
N GLY A 31 4.10 -31.42 -48.52
CA GLY A 31 4.85 -32.37 -49.35
C GLY A 31 6.16 -32.85 -48.72
N ARG A 32 6.07 -33.99 -48.02
CA ARG A 32 7.10 -35.04 -47.80
C ARG A 32 8.54 -34.62 -47.50
N SER A 33 9.03 -35.01 -46.32
CA SER A 33 10.44 -35.41 -46.10
C SER A 33 10.58 -36.34 -44.89
N PRO A 34 11.67 -37.13 -44.81
CA PRO A 34 11.63 -38.53 -44.39
C PRO A 34 11.91 -38.77 -42.89
N ALA A 35 11.53 -39.97 -42.46
CA ALA A 35 11.76 -40.53 -41.13
C ALA A 35 13.23 -40.43 -40.69
N LEU A 36 13.44 -39.85 -39.51
CA LEU A 36 14.69 -39.86 -38.77
C LEU A 36 14.42 -40.37 -37.34
N GLY A 37 14.65 -41.66 -37.17
CA GLY A 37 15.31 -42.26 -36.00
C GLY A 37 14.65 -42.12 -34.63
N ASP A 38 13.80 -43.10 -34.30
CA ASP A 38 13.60 -43.58 -32.93
C ASP A 38 14.95 -44.06 -32.36
N GLY A 39 15.56 -43.29 -31.45
CA GLY A 39 16.84 -43.72 -30.85
C GLY A 39 17.44 -42.87 -29.74
N LEU A 40 16.84 -41.72 -29.37
CA LEU A 40 17.46 -40.80 -28.40
C LEU A 40 16.63 -40.50 -27.14
N LEU A 41 15.55 -41.26 -26.89
CA LEU A 41 14.66 -41.03 -25.72
C LEU A 41 14.68 -42.15 -24.67
N SER A 42 15.44 -43.23 -24.87
CA SER A 42 15.37 -44.40 -23.98
C SER A 42 16.29 -44.36 -22.75
N ASN A 43 17.04 -43.27 -22.49
CA ASN A 43 18.00 -43.21 -21.37
C ASN A 43 17.86 -42.02 -20.42
N LEU A 44 16.79 -41.24 -20.48
CA LEU A 44 16.46 -40.26 -19.43
C LEU A 44 15.78 -40.97 -18.26
N LYS A 45 16.58 -41.52 -17.35
CA LYS A 45 16.11 -41.86 -16.00
C LYS A 45 15.74 -40.56 -15.29
N LEU A 46 14.46 -40.20 -15.34
CA LEU A 46 13.89 -39.17 -14.47
C LEU A 46 14.17 -39.57 -13.02
N ALA A 47 14.86 -38.69 -12.31
CA ALA A 47 14.97 -38.78 -10.86
C ALA A 47 13.56 -38.81 -10.24
N PRO A 48 13.38 -39.43 -9.06
CA PRO A 48 12.09 -39.43 -8.39
C PRO A 48 11.60 -37.98 -8.24
N LYS A 49 10.36 -37.71 -8.66
CA LYS A 49 9.66 -36.48 -8.27
C LYS A 49 9.64 -36.46 -6.75
N ASP A 50 10.41 -35.56 -6.14
CA ASP A 50 10.10 -35.13 -4.79
C ASP A 50 8.63 -34.66 -4.82
N PRO A 51 7.75 -35.16 -3.95
CA PRO A 51 6.45 -34.54 -3.78
C PRO A 51 6.74 -33.11 -3.33
N GLY A 52 6.39 -32.14 -4.18
CA GLY A 52 6.43 -30.73 -3.78
C GLY A 52 5.68 -30.56 -2.46
N PRO A 53 5.97 -29.50 -1.69
CA PRO A 53 5.25 -29.23 -0.45
C PRO A 53 3.74 -29.31 -0.71
N PRO A 54 2.94 -29.87 0.23
CA PRO A 54 1.50 -29.96 0.08
C PRO A 54 0.95 -28.56 -0.20
N ILE A 55 0.25 -28.42 -1.33
CA ILE A 55 -0.49 -27.20 -1.65
C ILE A 55 -1.73 -27.24 -0.75
N PHE A 56 -1.74 -26.42 0.31
CA PHE A 56 -2.93 -26.19 1.11
C PHE A 56 -3.94 -25.41 0.26
N ASP A 57 -5.18 -25.91 0.20
CA ASP A 57 -6.27 -25.20 -0.47
C ASP A 57 -6.71 -24.00 0.40
N LEU A 58 -7.33 -22.99 -0.21
CA LEU A 58 -7.96 -21.87 0.49
C LEU A 58 -8.97 -22.36 1.54
N GLU A 59 -9.59 -23.51 1.33
CA GLU A 59 -10.49 -24.14 2.29
C GLU A 59 -9.78 -24.50 3.61
N ASP A 60 -8.53 -24.97 3.55
CA ASP A 60 -7.76 -25.32 4.74
C ASP A 60 -7.29 -24.07 5.51
N LEU A 61 -6.85 -23.03 4.80
CA LEU A 61 -6.51 -21.74 5.43
C LEU A 61 -7.74 -21.07 6.06
N SER A 62 -8.89 -21.18 5.40
CA SER A 62 -10.17 -20.67 5.93
C SER A 62 -10.61 -21.43 7.18
N ALA A 63 -10.42 -22.74 7.22
CA ALA A 63 -10.66 -23.55 8.40
C ALA A 63 -9.80 -23.08 9.59
N LEU A 64 -8.50 -22.84 9.37
CA LEU A 64 -7.59 -22.30 10.40
C LEU A 64 -7.99 -20.90 10.89
N ALA A 65 -8.56 -20.07 10.03
CA ALA A 65 -9.06 -18.73 10.39
C ALA A 65 -10.38 -18.76 11.19
N SER A 66 -11.17 -19.84 11.07
CA SER A 66 -12.50 -19.97 11.67
C SER A 66 -12.50 -20.49 13.11
N GLU A 67 -11.38 -21.04 13.60
CA GLU A 67 -11.30 -21.50 14.98
C GLU A 67 -11.11 -20.32 15.97
N PRO A 68 -11.83 -20.29 17.12
CA PRO A 68 -11.68 -19.26 18.15
C PRO A 68 -10.24 -19.14 18.71
N THR A 69 -9.41 -20.15 18.49
CA THR A 69 -7.99 -20.25 18.84
C THR A 69 -7.06 -20.28 17.61
N GLY A 70 -7.53 -19.86 16.43
CA GLY A 70 -6.87 -20.01 15.14
C GLY A 70 -5.39 -19.61 15.11
N GLN A 71 -4.98 -18.59 15.86
CA GLN A 71 -3.58 -18.19 16.02
C GLN A 71 -2.67 -19.28 16.60
N SER A 72 -3.15 -20.06 17.59
CA SER A 72 -2.37 -21.14 18.22
C SER A 72 -2.14 -22.32 17.27
N SER A 73 -2.87 -22.40 16.16
CA SER A 73 -2.67 -23.45 15.15
C SER A 73 -1.64 -23.06 14.08
N LEU A 74 -1.26 -21.78 13.98
CA LEU A 74 -0.34 -21.28 12.96
C LEU A 74 1.11 -21.27 13.40
N LEU A 75 1.32 -21.28 14.72
CA LEU A 75 2.61 -21.26 15.38
C LEU A 75 2.85 -22.57 16.12
N LEU A 76 4.11 -22.94 16.30
CA LEU A 76 4.52 -24.10 17.08
C LEU A 76 4.39 -23.86 18.58
N ASN A 77 4.49 -22.61 19.02
CA ASN A 77 4.36 -22.20 20.41
C ASN A 77 3.33 -21.06 20.54
N PRO A 78 2.57 -21.02 21.65
CA PRO A 78 1.62 -19.95 21.92
C PRO A 78 2.28 -18.62 22.30
N LEU A 79 3.59 -18.63 22.59
CA LEU A 79 4.37 -17.46 22.96
C LEU A 79 5.47 -17.23 21.91
N PRO A 80 5.87 -15.97 21.68
CA PRO A 80 6.99 -15.67 20.79
C PRO A 80 8.28 -16.33 21.30
N THR A 81 9.11 -16.81 20.37
CA THR A 81 10.37 -17.50 20.67
C THR A 81 11.57 -16.58 20.44
N ASN A 82 12.77 -17.03 20.87
CA ASN A 82 13.99 -16.30 20.59
C ASN A 82 14.35 -16.27 19.11
N ALA A 83 14.05 -17.34 18.38
CA ALA A 83 14.28 -17.44 16.94
C ALA A 83 12.97 -17.62 16.19
N PHE A 84 12.72 -16.83 15.15
CA PHE A 84 11.44 -16.85 14.43
C PHE A 84 11.16 -18.23 13.83
N ARG A 85 12.21 -18.91 13.33
CA ARG A 85 12.09 -20.25 12.73
C ARG A 85 11.63 -21.32 13.71
N GLU A 86 11.86 -21.13 15.00
CA GLU A 86 11.41 -22.06 16.04
C GLU A 86 9.90 -21.97 16.28
N ASN A 87 9.28 -20.86 15.87
CA ASN A 87 7.84 -20.65 16.06
C ASN A 87 7.02 -20.91 14.80
N LEU A 88 7.61 -20.79 13.61
CA LEU A 88 6.90 -21.00 12.35
C LEU A 88 6.71 -22.50 12.08
N ARG A 89 5.49 -22.87 11.67
CA ARG A 89 5.17 -24.22 11.21
C ARG A 89 5.86 -24.52 9.88
N ARG A 90 6.45 -25.70 9.75
CA ARG A 90 7.20 -26.10 8.55
C ARG A 90 6.33 -26.45 7.34
N ASP A 91 5.06 -26.76 7.59
CA ASP A 91 4.09 -27.13 6.57
C ASP A 91 3.30 -25.93 6.01
N LEU A 92 3.49 -24.75 6.59
CA LEU A 92 2.91 -23.49 6.10
C LEU A 92 3.99 -22.64 5.43
N GLN A 93 3.57 -21.77 4.52
CA GLN A 93 4.41 -20.74 3.93
C GLN A 93 3.98 -19.36 4.42
N TYR A 94 4.94 -18.47 4.60
CA TYR A 94 4.74 -17.15 5.18
C TYR A 94 5.24 -16.06 4.24
N ILE A 95 4.76 -14.83 4.46
CA ILE A 95 5.20 -13.64 3.75
C ILE A 95 5.32 -12.45 4.70
N THR A 96 6.36 -11.63 4.54
CA THR A 96 6.55 -10.37 5.27
C THR A 96 7.12 -9.29 4.33
N THR A 97 7.02 -8.03 4.73
CA THR A 97 7.80 -6.92 4.13
C THR A 97 8.28 -5.98 5.23
N TRP A 98 8.97 -4.89 4.89
CA TRP A 98 9.57 -4.00 5.87
C TRP A 98 9.04 -2.56 5.72
N PRO A 99 8.49 -1.99 6.80
CA PRO A 99 7.79 -0.71 6.74
C PRO A 99 8.71 0.42 6.29
N ALA A 100 8.24 1.18 5.32
CA ALA A 100 8.96 2.33 4.78
C ALA A 100 8.08 3.58 4.68
N ASN A 101 8.71 4.75 4.74
CA ASN A 101 8.06 6.07 4.61
C ASN A 101 7.00 6.29 5.71
N GLY A 102 6.09 7.25 5.51
CA GLY A 102 5.11 7.65 6.51
C GLY A 102 4.07 6.56 6.84
N TRP A 103 3.33 6.77 7.93
CA TRP A 103 2.35 5.80 8.44
C TRP A 103 1.35 5.30 7.38
N SER A 104 0.76 6.20 6.58
CA SER A 104 -0.20 5.81 5.54
C SER A 104 0.44 4.99 4.41
N ASN A 105 1.72 5.21 4.11
CA ASN A 105 2.46 4.38 3.16
C ASN A 105 2.62 2.96 3.70
N GLN A 106 2.91 2.82 4.99
CA GLN A 106 3.02 1.52 5.66
C GLN A 106 1.67 0.78 5.72
N VAL A 107 0.55 1.51 5.90
CA VAL A 107 -0.79 0.90 5.82
C VAL A 107 -1.05 0.32 4.43
N ILE A 108 -0.76 1.07 3.37
CA ILE A 108 -0.88 0.61 1.99
C ILE A 108 0.04 -0.58 1.72
N GLU A 109 1.28 -0.51 2.20
CA GLU A 109 2.25 -1.59 2.12
C GLU A 109 1.75 -2.89 2.74
N PHE A 110 1.13 -2.83 3.92
CA PHE A 110 0.57 -3.99 4.60
C PHE A 110 -0.69 -4.51 3.89
N MET A 111 -1.55 -3.63 3.37
CA MET A 111 -2.67 -4.03 2.52
C MET A 111 -2.20 -4.83 1.30
N ASN A 112 -1.19 -4.32 0.61
CA ASN A 112 -0.57 -4.95 -0.55
C ASN A 112 0.03 -6.31 -0.19
N MET A 113 0.75 -6.39 0.93
CA MET A 113 1.33 -7.63 1.43
C MET A 113 0.26 -8.69 1.73
N ILE A 114 -0.82 -8.32 2.42
CA ILE A 114 -1.92 -9.25 2.75
C ILE A 114 -2.61 -9.72 1.46
N TYR A 115 -2.80 -8.83 0.49
CA TYR A 115 -3.38 -9.23 -0.79
C TYR A 115 -2.47 -10.19 -1.56
N ILE A 116 -1.16 -9.94 -1.61
CA ILE A 116 -0.21 -10.89 -2.19
C ILE A 116 -0.22 -12.22 -1.42
N ALA A 117 -0.37 -12.19 -0.09
CA ALA A 117 -0.48 -13.39 0.71
C ALA A 117 -1.69 -14.25 0.29
N GLN A 118 -2.84 -13.64 -0.02
CA GLN A 118 -4.00 -14.32 -0.60
C GLN A 118 -3.68 -14.96 -1.95
N LEU A 119 -3.00 -14.23 -2.84
CA LEU A 119 -2.64 -14.72 -4.18
C LEU A 119 -1.62 -15.86 -4.17
N THR A 120 -0.79 -15.91 -3.13
CA THR A 120 0.32 -16.86 -3.01
C THR A 120 0.06 -17.97 -2.01
N HIS A 121 -1.14 -18.02 -1.40
CA HIS A 121 -1.51 -18.96 -0.34
C HIS A 121 -0.52 -18.97 0.84
N ARG A 122 -0.04 -17.78 1.23
CA ARG A 122 0.89 -17.58 2.34
C ARG A 122 0.19 -16.92 3.52
N VAL A 123 0.69 -17.18 4.72
CA VAL A 123 0.27 -16.48 5.95
C VAL A 123 1.07 -15.17 6.08
N PRO A 124 0.43 -13.99 6.05
CA PRO A 124 1.12 -12.73 6.24
C PRO A 124 1.57 -12.57 7.70
N ILE A 125 2.81 -12.14 7.89
CA ILE A 125 3.38 -11.73 9.19
C ILE A 125 3.60 -10.21 9.14
N ILE A 126 2.71 -9.45 9.77
CA ILE A 126 2.70 -7.99 9.72
C ILE A 126 3.77 -7.43 10.68
N PRO A 127 4.68 -6.57 10.21
CA PRO A 127 5.65 -5.90 11.06
C PRO A 127 5.02 -4.71 11.80
N ARG A 128 5.74 -4.20 12.80
CA ARG A 128 5.35 -2.99 13.52
C ARG A 128 5.46 -1.77 12.61
N PHE A 129 4.61 -0.77 12.81
CA PHE A 129 4.80 0.53 12.21
C PHE A 129 6.10 1.19 12.70
N ARG A 130 6.84 1.76 11.75
CA ARG A 130 8.06 2.53 12.01
C ARG A 130 7.72 4.02 12.16
N PRO A 131 8.27 4.73 13.15
CA PRO A 131 7.93 6.13 13.47
C PRO A 131 8.53 7.15 12.47
N VAL A 132 8.43 6.89 11.17
CA VAL A 132 8.87 7.82 10.12
C VAL A 132 7.80 8.89 9.91
N HIS A 133 8.22 10.16 9.88
CA HIS A 133 7.31 11.32 9.83
C HIS A 133 6.31 11.39 10.99
N ILE A 134 6.60 10.71 12.10
CA ILE A 134 5.98 10.98 13.39
C ILE A 134 6.79 12.13 14.00
N ASN A 135 6.14 13.09 14.67
CA ASN A 135 6.77 14.28 15.28
C ASN A 135 7.78 13.94 16.42
N ASN A 136 8.30 12.72 16.43
CA ASN A 136 9.44 12.22 17.18
C ASN A 136 9.97 10.95 16.48
N GLU A 137 11.13 11.04 15.81
CA GLU A 137 11.76 9.90 15.14
C GLU A 137 12.22 8.80 16.12
N ASN A 138 12.32 9.14 17.42
CA ASN A 138 12.62 8.19 18.50
C ASN A 138 11.37 7.61 19.15
N ALA A 139 10.17 7.87 18.61
CA ALA A 139 8.96 7.21 19.11
C ALA A 139 9.11 5.68 19.02
N SER A 140 8.47 4.95 19.92
CA SER A 140 8.46 3.50 19.84
C SER A 140 7.77 3.03 18.56
N HIS A 141 8.16 1.87 18.05
CA HIS A 141 7.37 1.20 17.02
C HIS A 141 5.98 0.86 17.57
N LEU A 142 4.97 0.82 16.70
CA LEU A 142 3.59 0.54 17.08
C LEU A 142 3.12 -0.75 16.41
N ASP A 143 2.51 -1.67 17.18
CA ASP A 143 1.98 -2.91 16.61
C ASP A 143 0.77 -2.62 15.70
N PHE A 144 0.58 -3.42 14.64
CA PHE A 144 -0.54 -3.24 13.72
C PHE A 144 -1.88 -3.48 14.44
N GLY A 145 -1.93 -4.50 15.28
CA GLY A 145 -3.06 -4.86 16.12
C GLY A 145 -3.30 -3.92 17.31
N ASP A 146 -2.45 -2.91 17.52
CA ASP A 146 -2.75 -1.81 18.44
C ASP A 146 -3.55 -0.69 17.76
N VAL A 147 -3.56 -0.68 16.42
CA VAL A 147 -4.28 0.30 15.59
C VAL A 147 -5.55 -0.28 15.00
N PHE A 148 -5.47 -1.52 14.50
CA PHE A 148 -6.54 -2.18 13.76
C PHE A 148 -6.97 -3.49 14.42
N ASP A 149 -8.22 -3.88 14.20
CA ASP A 149 -8.77 -5.14 14.70
C ASP A 149 -8.32 -6.32 13.82
N VAL A 150 -7.18 -6.92 14.17
CA VAL A 150 -6.59 -8.06 13.44
C VAL A 150 -7.48 -9.31 13.49
N PRO A 151 -8.07 -9.71 14.64
CA PRO A 151 -9.01 -10.82 14.67
C PRO A 151 -10.19 -10.64 13.71
N LEU A 152 -10.81 -9.45 13.69
CA LEU A 152 -11.90 -9.15 12.78
C LEU A 152 -11.45 -9.19 11.31
N LEU A 153 -10.27 -8.65 11.01
CA LEU A 153 -9.70 -8.70 9.66
C LEU A 153 -9.45 -10.14 9.21
N SER A 154 -8.79 -10.94 10.03
CA SER A 154 -8.52 -12.37 9.80
C SER A 154 -9.82 -13.15 9.51
N GLN A 155 -10.84 -12.95 10.37
CA GLN A 155 -12.15 -13.56 10.18
C GLN A 155 -12.83 -13.11 8.89
N THR A 156 -12.81 -11.81 8.60
CA THR A 156 -13.50 -11.23 7.44
C THR A 156 -12.87 -11.69 6.12
N LEU A 157 -11.54 -11.82 6.09
CA LEU A 157 -10.81 -12.30 4.92
C LEU A 157 -10.81 -13.82 4.81
N GLY A 158 -11.25 -14.54 5.84
CA GLY A 158 -11.18 -16.00 5.89
C GLY A 158 -9.75 -16.51 5.75
N MET A 159 -8.76 -15.75 6.26
CA MET A 159 -7.36 -16.13 6.23
C MET A 159 -6.67 -15.77 7.53
N PRO A 160 -5.74 -16.61 8.01
CA PRO A 160 -4.94 -16.28 9.17
C PRO A 160 -4.03 -15.08 8.90
N ILE A 161 -3.88 -14.22 9.91
CA ILE A 161 -2.95 -13.08 9.90
C ILE A 161 -2.16 -13.12 11.20
N LEU A 162 -0.83 -13.04 11.08
CA LEU A 162 0.09 -12.98 12.20
C LEU A 162 0.74 -11.60 12.28
N GLU A 163 1.18 -11.23 13.46
CA GLU A 163 2.07 -10.10 13.71
C GLU A 163 3.44 -10.60 14.20
N TRP A 164 4.50 -9.87 13.89
CA TRP A 164 5.86 -10.24 14.31
C TRP A 164 6.01 -10.40 15.83
N ARG A 165 5.22 -9.66 16.63
CA ARG A 165 5.17 -9.78 18.10
C ARG A 165 4.74 -11.16 18.60
N GLU A 166 4.00 -11.90 17.79
CA GLU A 166 3.54 -13.26 18.09
C GLU A 166 4.60 -14.30 17.71
N VAL A 167 5.45 -13.97 16.74
CA VAL A 167 6.43 -14.90 16.16
C VAL A 167 7.74 -14.89 16.93
N LYS A 168 8.35 -13.71 17.13
CA LYS A 168 9.67 -13.56 17.72
C LYS A 168 9.65 -12.56 18.88
N ASP A 169 10.33 -12.90 19.97
CA ASP A 169 10.45 -12.05 21.14
C ASP A 169 11.29 -10.81 20.80
N ALA A 170 10.70 -9.63 20.98
CA ALA A 170 11.36 -8.35 20.74
C ALA A 170 12.51 -8.06 21.73
N ALA A 171 12.58 -8.78 22.85
CA ALA A 171 13.69 -8.74 23.79
C ALA A 171 14.79 -9.76 23.46
N SER A 172 14.59 -10.60 22.45
CA SER A 172 15.60 -11.57 22.05
C SER A 172 16.84 -10.88 21.52
N GLU A 173 18.01 -11.37 21.93
CA GLU A 173 19.31 -10.98 21.39
C GLU A 173 19.80 -11.92 20.29
N THR A 174 18.99 -12.93 19.93
CA THR A 174 19.34 -13.89 18.88
C THR A 174 19.23 -13.22 17.50
N LEU A 175 20.38 -12.94 16.90
CA LEU A 175 20.49 -12.47 15.52
C LEU A 175 20.27 -13.64 14.55
N GLU A 176 19.30 -13.49 13.64
CA GLU A 176 18.99 -14.48 12.61
C GLU A 176 19.18 -13.92 11.21
N GLU A 177 19.70 -14.74 10.30
CA GLU A 177 19.89 -14.37 8.91
C GLU A 177 18.65 -14.70 8.08
N LEU A 178 18.28 -13.80 7.17
CA LEU A 178 17.14 -13.98 6.26
C LEU A 178 17.44 -13.34 4.91
N GLY A 179 17.30 -14.11 3.83
CA GLY A 179 17.39 -13.57 2.47
C GLY A 179 16.03 -13.08 1.98
N CYS A 180 16.00 -11.88 1.39
CA CYS A 180 14.81 -11.22 0.87
C CYS A 180 14.98 -10.77 -0.58
N TRP A 181 13.88 -10.37 -1.21
CA TRP A 181 13.86 -9.70 -2.50
C TRP A 181 14.06 -8.19 -2.36
N ASP A 182 14.92 -7.61 -3.19
CA ASP A 182 14.95 -6.16 -3.46
C ASP A 182 14.13 -5.86 -4.70
N ILE A 183 12.93 -5.32 -4.49
CA ILE A 183 11.94 -5.05 -5.54
C ILE A 183 12.15 -3.66 -6.17
N GLN A 184 12.74 -2.71 -5.45
CA GLN A 184 12.84 -1.31 -5.91
C GLN A 184 14.11 -0.98 -6.68
N ASP A 185 15.23 -1.67 -6.44
CA ASP A 185 16.52 -1.42 -7.12
C ASP A 185 16.86 0.07 -7.27
N LYS A 186 16.72 0.79 -6.17
CA LYS A 186 17.26 2.14 -6.09
C LYS A 186 18.73 1.97 -5.77
N THR A 187 19.55 2.12 -6.81
CA THR A 187 21.02 2.14 -6.78
C THR A 187 21.57 2.11 -5.36
N TRP A 188 22.12 0.95 -5.00
CA TRP A 188 22.82 0.46 -3.81
C TRP A 188 23.46 1.47 -2.82
N GLU A 189 23.61 2.74 -3.18
CA GLU A 189 24.24 3.82 -2.44
C GLU A 189 23.28 4.79 -1.73
N ARG A 190 22.04 4.99 -2.22
CA ARG A 190 21.23 6.15 -1.77
C ARG A 190 20.29 5.94 -0.60
N GLU A 191 19.85 4.73 -0.27
CA GLU A 191 18.76 4.56 0.71
C GLU A 191 18.96 3.36 1.65
N ARG A 192 19.92 3.44 2.57
CA ARG A 192 20.04 2.49 3.71
C ARG A 192 18.76 2.39 4.55
N LEU A 193 17.95 3.45 4.58
CA LEU A 193 16.78 3.54 5.45
C LEU A 193 15.66 2.53 5.10
N TYR A 194 15.59 2.01 3.88
CA TYR A 194 14.49 1.14 3.44
C TYR A 194 14.85 -0.35 3.35
N LEU A 195 16.06 -0.73 3.77
CA LEU A 195 16.56 -2.12 3.65
C LEU A 195 16.66 -2.84 5.00
N GLU A 196 16.23 -2.22 6.10
CA GLU A 196 16.43 -2.77 7.43
C GLU A 196 15.10 -3.21 8.03
N ALA A 197 15.03 -4.48 8.47
CA ALA A 197 14.00 -4.91 9.39
C ALA A 197 14.05 -4.04 10.65
N PRO A 198 12.93 -3.88 11.38
CA PRO A 198 12.92 -3.25 12.68
C PRO A 198 14.06 -3.81 13.56
N PRO A 199 14.96 -2.96 14.11
CA PRO A 199 16.15 -3.43 14.84
C PRO A 199 15.84 -4.37 16.01
N ASN A 200 14.64 -4.25 16.59
CA ASN A 200 14.17 -5.10 17.68
C ASN A 200 13.88 -6.55 17.25
N LEU A 201 13.80 -6.85 15.94
CA LEU A 201 13.64 -8.23 15.47
C LEU A 201 14.99 -8.94 15.29
N LYS A 202 16.13 -8.28 15.47
CA LYS A 202 17.48 -8.85 15.31
C LYS A 202 17.57 -9.75 14.05
N LEU A 203 17.20 -9.19 12.90
CA LEU A 203 17.32 -9.87 11.61
C LEU A 203 18.48 -9.26 10.82
N ASP A 204 19.38 -10.11 10.33
CA ASP A 204 20.49 -9.75 9.45
C ASP A 204 20.12 -10.11 8.01
N LEU A 205 19.69 -9.11 7.24
CA LEU A 205 19.02 -9.32 5.95
C LEU A 205 19.98 -9.30 4.77
N SER A 206 19.95 -10.35 3.94
CA SER A 206 20.53 -10.36 2.59
C SER A 206 19.46 -9.97 1.56
N TYR A 207 19.84 -9.34 0.45
CA TYR A 207 18.87 -8.94 -0.58
C TYR A 207 19.26 -9.41 -1.97
N THR A 208 18.39 -10.18 -2.63
CA THR A 208 18.55 -10.57 -4.02
C THR A 208 17.79 -9.61 -4.91
N LEU A 209 18.46 -9.08 -5.94
CA LEU A 209 17.85 -8.15 -6.87
C LEU A 209 16.70 -8.80 -7.63
N ALA A 210 15.50 -8.22 -7.58
CA ALA A 210 14.37 -8.70 -8.36
C ALA A 210 14.63 -8.59 -9.88
N PRO A 211 14.24 -9.59 -10.68
CA PRO A 211 14.36 -9.54 -12.13
C PRO A 211 13.66 -8.33 -12.76
N ALA A 212 14.16 -7.89 -13.92
CA ALA A 212 13.63 -6.73 -14.64
C ALA A 212 12.14 -6.86 -15.03
N TRP A 213 11.63 -8.08 -15.24
CA TRP A 213 10.22 -8.31 -15.60
C TRP A 213 9.23 -7.99 -14.46
N VAL A 214 9.73 -7.84 -13.23
CA VAL A 214 8.92 -7.42 -12.09
C VAL A 214 8.50 -5.96 -12.24
N ARG A 215 9.28 -5.17 -12.98
CA ARG A 215 9.09 -3.74 -13.16
C ARG A 215 8.28 -3.44 -14.41
N SER A 216 7.49 -2.39 -14.35
CA SER A 216 6.82 -1.83 -15.51
C SER A 216 7.86 -1.24 -16.47
N ALA A 217 7.82 -1.65 -17.74
CA ALA A 217 8.74 -1.21 -18.79
C ALA A 217 8.39 0.18 -19.35
N THR A 218 7.90 1.10 -18.53
CA THR A 218 7.52 2.44 -19.01
C THR A 218 8.78 3.28 -19.29
N ASP A 219 9.15 3.29 -20.57
CA ASP A 219 10.10 4.13 -21.29
C ASP A 219 10.69 5.32 -20.50
N GLY A 220 11.93 5.15 -20.02
CA GLY A 220 12.86 6.26 -19.75
C GLY A 220 12.58 7.18 -18.56
N GLY A 221 11.58 6.89 -17.70
CA GLY A 221 11.28 7.66 -16.50
C GLY A 221 11.91 7.08 -15.22
N GLU A 222 12.38 7.96 -14.32
CA GLU A 222 13.08 7.66 -13.06
C GLU A 222 12.25 6.91 -11.98
N ASP A 223 11.07 6.40 -12.28
CA ASP A 223 10.17 5.81 -11.28
C ASP A 223 9.74 4.38 -11.66
N PRO A 224 10.54 3.35 -11.29
CA PRO A 224 10.25 1.97 -11.62
C PRO A 224 9.14 1.43 -10.70
N SER A 225 7.89 1.74 -11.04
CA SER A 225 6.76 1.00 -10.47
C SER A 225 6.84 -0.48 -10.85
N THR A 226 6.53 -1.37 -9.92
CA THR A 226 6.41 -2.82 -10.14
C THR A 226 4.95 -3.22 -10.24
N LEU A 227 4.72 -4.33 -10.96
CA LEU A 227 3.37 -4.84 -11.19
C LEU A 227 3.04 -5.82 -10.07
N LEU A 228 1.89 -5.63 -9.42
CA LEU A 228 1.43 -6.44 -8.29
C LEU A 228 1.48 -7.95 -8.58
N TRP A 229 0.97 -8.35 -9.74
CA TRP A 229 0.98 -9.75 -10.19
C TRP A 229 2.39 -10.28 -10.43
N SER A 230 3.29 -9.44 -10.93
CA SER A 230 4.69 -9.83 -11.11
C SER A 230 5.39 -10.02 -9.77
N VAL A 231 5.10 -9.17 -8.77
CA VAL A 231 5.60 -9.36 -7.40
C VAL A 231 5.03 -10.65 -6.79
N ALA A 232 3.73 -10.91 -6.93
CA ALA A 232 3.13 -12.15 -6.43
C ALA A 232 3.77 -13.39 -7.06
N ALA A 233 4.04 -13.37 -8.37
CA ALA A 233 4.77 -14.44 -9.05
C ALA A 233 6.21 -14.58 -8.52
N LEU A 234 6.92 -13.48 -8.29
CA LEU A 234 8.27 -13.48 -7.74
C LEU A 234 8.32 -14.13 -6.35
N LEU A 235 7.38 -13.77 -5.48
CA LEU A 235 7.31 -14.28 -4.09
C LEU A 235 6.76 -15.72 -4.02
N SER A 236 6.12 -16.22 -5.08
CA SER A 236 5.65 -17.61 -5.17
C SER A 236 6.74 -18.57 -5.64
N PHE A 237 7.64 -18.13 -6.52
CA PHE A 237 8.60 -19.01 -7.19
C PHE A 237 10.04 -18.55 -6.91
N PRO A 238 10.78 -19.20 -6.00
CA PRO A 238 12.14 -18.79 -5.62
C PRO A 238 13.25 -19.29 -6.57
N HIS A 239 12.92 -19.94 -7.67
CA HIS A 239 13.91 -20.58 -8.56
C HIS A 239 14.68 -19.59 -9.44
N TRP A 240 15.58 -18.80 -8.84
CA TRP A 240 16.45 -17.86 -9.56
C TRP A 240 17.90 -17.98 -9.07
N LYS A 241 18.46 -19.17 -9.24
CA LYS A 241 19.85 -19.52 -8.87
C LYS A 241 20.86 -18.84 -9.81
N SER A 242 20.95 -17.51 -9.80
CA SER A 242 22.00 -16.75 -10.49
C SER A 242 21.93 -15.23 -10.30
N LEU A 243 20.96 -14.70 -9.55
CA LEU A 243 20.78 -13.26 -9.42
C LEU A 243 21.80 -12.67 -8.42
N PRO A 244 22.22 -11.40 -8.59
CA PRO A 244 23.10 -10.72 -7.64
C PRO A 244 22.46 -10.65 -6.25
N VAL A 245 23.25 -10.98 -5.23
CA VAL A 245 22.85 -10.94 -3.82
C VAL A 245 23.69 -9.90 -3.07
N LYS A 246 23.02 -9.00 -2.35
CA LYS A 246 23.59 -8.12 -1.33
C LYS A 246 23.87 -8.94 -0.07
N PRO A 247 25.12 -9.00 0.41
CA PRO A 247 25.40 -9.57 1.72
C PRO A 247 24.73 -8.77 2.83
N SER A 248 24.37 -9.46 3.90
CA SER A 248 23.81 -8.88 5.11
C SER A 248 24.85 -8.01 5.84
N PRO A 249 24.44 -6.94 6.54
CA PRO A 249 25.39 -5.99 7.12
C PRO A 249 26.25 -6.58 8.26
N VAL A 250 25.75 -7.52 9.06
CA VAL A 250 26.45 -7.98 10.26
C VAL A 250 27.33 -9.20 9.98
N HIS A 251 26.72 -10.30 9.53
CA HIS A 251 27.44 -11.55 9.25
C HIS A 251 28.01 -11.61 7.83
N GLN A 252 27.68 -10.64 6.95
CA GLN A 252 28.06 -10.68 5.53
C GLN A 252 27.54 -11.94 4.83
N ALA A 253 26.41 -12.47 5.30
CA ALA A 253 25.77 -13.63 4.70
C ALA A 253 25.12 -13.21 3.37
N ALA A 254 25.33 -13.98 2.31
CA ALA A 254 24.69 -13.79 1.02
C ALA A 254 23.67 -14.90 0.78
N LEU A 255 22.51 -14.76 1.41
CA LEU A 255 21.44 -15.75 1.34
C LEU A 255 20.52 -15.49 0.14
N PRO A 256 20.07 -16.54 -0.57
CA PRO A 256 18.97 -16.41 -1.51
C PRO A 256 17.67 -16.07 -0.76
N PRO A 257 16.64 -15.55 -1.45
CA PRO A 257 15.36 -15.27 -0.84
C PRO A 257 14.76 -16.53 -0.22
N ASP A 258 14.27 -16.41 1.02
CA ASP A 258 13.79 -17.56 1.78
C ASP A 258 12.46 -18.08 1.23
N GLU A 259 12.38 -19.40 1.02
CA GLU A 259 11.19 -20.04 0.45
C GLU A 259 10.06 -20.20 1.48
N HIS A 260 10.42 -20.41 2.75
CA HIS A 260 9.50 -20.63 3.87
C HIS A 260 8.87 -19.32 4.34
N LEU A 261 9.67 -18.26 4.48
CA LEU A 261 9.26 -16.90 4.78
C LEU A 261 9.69 -15.97 3.64
N ALA A 262 8.82 -15.83 2.64
CA ALA A 262 9.06 -14.88 1.55
C ALA A 262 9.12 -13.45 2.10
N CYS A 263 10.16 -12.69 1.76
CA CYS A 263 10.28 -11.31 2.21
C CYS A 263 10.75 -10.36 1.11
N SER A 264 10.35 -9.10 1.23
CA SER A 264 10.74 -8.01 0.33
C SER A 264 11.07 -6.73 1.09
N ASN A 265 11.98 -5.92 0.54
CA ASN A 265 12.37 -4.65 1.14
C ASN A 265 11.24 -3.62 1.23
N ASN A 266 10.33 -3.60 0.25
CA ASN A 266 9.24 -2.63 0.23
C ASN A 266 8.12 -3.05 -0.72
N LEU A 267 6.86 -2.96 -0.28
CA LEU A 267 5.66 -3.17 -1.11
C LEU A 267 4.79 -1.91 -1.28
N TYR A 268 5.21 -0.77 -0.74
CA TYR A 268 4.57 0.52 -1.01
C TYR A 268 4.89 1.04 -2.42
N TRP A 269 6.14 1.45 -2.72
CA TRP A 269 6.48 1.94 -4.06
C TRP A 269 6.60 0.82 -5.09
N GLY A 270 6.77 -0.41 -4.59
CA GLY A 270 6.81 -1.60 -5.42
C GLY A 270 5.53 -1.68 -6.23
N ILE A 271 4.35 -1.58 -5.65
CA ILE A 271 3.12 -1.81 -6.42
C ILE A 271 2.64 -0.49 -6.99
N GLN A 272 2.33 -0.44 -8.30
CA GLN A 272 1.90 0.78 -9.00
C GLN A 272 0.96 1.63 -8.14
N ASN A 273 1.46 2.77 -7.67
CA ASN A 273 0.73 3.81 -6.91
C ASN A 273 -0.57 4.27 -7.58
N LEU A 274 -0.77 3.98 -8.88
CA LEU A 274 -2.00 4.28 -9.60
C LEU A 274 -3.14 3.31 -9.26
N GLU A 275 -2.84 2.08 -8.83
CA GLU A 275 -3.90 1.14 -8.49
C GLU A 275 -4.69 1.65 -7.28
N ASP A 276 -4.04 2.17 -6.23
CA ASP A 276 -4.72 2.68 -5.01
C ASP A 276 -5.51 3.99 -5.23
N GLU A 277 -5.11 4.80 -6.20
CA GLU A 277 -5.84 6.02 -6.60
C GLU A 277 -7.09 5.71 -7.44
N GLU A 278 -7.19 4.51 -8.01
CA GLU A 278 -8.24 4.13 -8.96
C GLU A 278 -9.26 3.15 -8.37
N ASP A 279 -10.53 3.27 -8.78
CA ASP A 279 -11.64 2.54 -8.14
C ASP A 279 -11.55 1.01 -8.29
N HIS A 280 -10.56 0.52 -9.04
CA HIS A 280 -10.30 -0.89 -9.26
C HIS A 280 -9.07 -1.41 -8.48
N ALA A 281 -8.54 -0.65 -7.52
CA ALA A 281 -7.46 -1.06 -6.61
C ALA A 281 -7.71 -2.45 -5.99
N PRO A 282 -7.02 -3.51 -6.43
CA PRO A 282 -7.36 -4.87 -5.99
C PRO A 282 -7.08 -5.06 -4.49
N ALA A 283 -5.97 -4.52 -3.98
CA ALA A 283 -5.64 -4.59 -2.56
C ALA A 283 -6.64 -3.84 -1.67
N TRP A 284 -7.19 -2.70 -2.12
CA TRP A 284 -8.23 -2.00 -1.37
C TRP A 284 -9.51 -2.82 -1.27
N HIS A 285 -9.99 -3.38 -2.39
CA HIS A 285 -11.22 -4.16 -2.42
C HIS A 285 -11.12 -5.48 -1.68
N ALA A 286 -9.98 -6.17 -1.81
CA ALA A 286 -9.76 -7.46 -1.17
C ALA A 286 -9.40 -7.32 0.31
N VAL A 287 -8.72 -6.24 0.71
CA VAL A 287 -8.16 -6.09 2.07
C VAL A 287 -8.56 -4.75 2.70
N GLY A 288 -8.19 -3.63 2.08
CA GLY A 288 -8.28 -2.30 2.68
C GLY A 288 -9.66 -1.95 3.27
N ARG A 289 -10.74 -2.22 2.54
CA ARG A 289 -12.13 -1.98 3.01
C ARG A 289 -12.50 -2.80 4.26
N HIS A 290 -11.80 -3.90 4.53
CA HIS A 290 -12.04 -4.78 5.67
C HIS A 290 -11.17 -4.44 6.89
N ILE A 291 -10.14 -3.61 6.74
CA ILE A 291 -9.36 -3.11 7.87
C ILE A 291 -10.25 -2.19 8.71
N GLN A 292 -10.44 -2.52 9.98
CA GLN A 292 -11.26 -1.76 10.92
C GLN A 292 -10.41 -1.25 12.08
N TRP A 293 -10.71 -0.05 12.55
CA TRP A 293 -10.08 0.51 13.74
C TRP A 293 -10.35 -0.35 14.96
N ARG A 294 -9.31 -0.56 15.77
CA ARG A 294 -9.45 -1.14 17.10
C ARG A 294 -10.31 -0.24 17.99
N SER A 295 -11.07 -0.82 18.92
CA SER A 295 -11.95 -0.10 19.84
C SER A 295 -11.28 1.09 20.54
N GLU A 296 -10.05 0.92 20.99
CA GLU A 296 -9.31 1.93 21.75
C GLU A 296 -9.00 3.16 20.88
N VAL A 297 -8.59 2.95 19.63
CA VAL A 297 -8.38 4.06 18.67
C VAL A 297 -9.70 4.71 18.31
N ARG A 298 -10.76 3.91 18.12
CA ARG A 298 -12.11 4.40 17.84
C ARG A 298 -12.64 5.26 18.98
N ASP A 299 -12.46 4.85 20.23
CA ASP A 299 -12.94 5.57 21.41
C ASP A 299 -12.21 6.92 21.56
N VAL A 300 -10.89 6.91 21.39
CA VAL A 300 -10.10 8.15 21.43
C VAL A 300 -10.50 9.06 20.26
N GLY A 301 -10.53 8.58 19.03
CA GLY A 301 -10.91 9.38 17.87
C GLY A 301 -12.34 9.94 17.97
N THR A 302 -13.29 9.15 18.47
CA THR A 302 -14.67 9.57 18.72
C THR A 302 -14.74 10.71 19.74
N ARG A 303 -13.93 10.64 20.81
CA ARG A 303 -13.81 11.72 21.79
C ARG A 303 -13.32 13.01 21.13
N PHE A 304 -12.28 12.95 20.30
CA PHE A 304 -11.78 14.13 19.59
C PHE A 304 -12.82 14.73 18.64
N ILE A 305 -13.62 13.90 17.95
CA ILE A 305 -14.72 14.40 17.12
C ILE A 305 -15.75 15.16 17.99
N ARG A 306 -16.17 14.57 19.12
CA ARG A 306 -17.11 15.21 20.06
C ARG A 306 -16.59 16.53 20.58
N GLU A 307 -15.36 16.54 21.09
CA GLU A 307 -14.70 17.75 21.61
C GLU A 307 -14.60 18.84 20.54
N THR A 308 -14.20 18.47 19.32
CA THR A 308 -14.08 19.42 18.20
C THR A 308 -15.42 20.04 17.81
N LEU A 309 -16.49 19.23 17.80
CA LEU A 309 -17.84 19.66 17.43
C LEU A 309 -18.63 20.27 18.60
N GLY A 310 -18.14 20.16 19.84
CA GLY A 310 -18.85 20.60 21.04
C GLY A 310 -20.09 19.74 21.35
N VAL A 311 -19.99 18.43 21.11
CA VAL A 311 -21.08 17.46 21.33
C VAL A 311 -20.87 16.77 22.68
N GLU A 312 -21.92 16.67 23.50
CA GLU A 312 -21.80 16.04 24.83
C GLU A 312 -21.66 14.51 24.73
N ASP A 313 -21.19 13.89 25.81
CA ASP A 313 -21.09 12.43 25.89
C ASP A 313 -22.47 11.78 25.78
N GLY A 314 -22.59 10.74 24.94
CA GLY A 314 -23.84 10.03 24.69
C GLY A 314 -24.76 10.67 23.65
N GLU A 315 -24.54 11.93 23.25
CA GLU A 315 -25.30 12.55 22.16
C GLU A 315 -24.92 11.97 20.79
N VAL A 316 -25.78 12.14 19.78
CA VAL A 316 -25.46 11.71 18.41
C VAL A 316 -24.49 12.72 17.79
N ILE A 317 -23.34 12.23 17.31
CA ILE A 317 -22.39 13.05 16.53
C ILE A 317 -23.09 13.45 15.21
N PRO A 318 -23.21 14.75 14.91
CA PRO A 318 -23.83 15.17 13.65
C PRO A 318 -22.96 14.75 12.46
N PRO A 319 -23.56 14.50 11.29
CA PRO A 319 -22.78 14.23 10.08
C PRO A 319 -21.87 15.41 9.77
N TYR A 320 -20.61 15.12 9.44
CA TYR A 320 -19.59 16.12 9.14
C TYR A 320 -18.81 15.75 7.87
N ILE A 321 -18.19 16.76 7.27
CA ILE A 321 -17.17 16.59 6.23
C ILE A 321 -15.80 16.77 6.88
N ALA A 322 -14.87 15.85 6.60
CA ALA A 322 -13.48 15.99 6.99
C ALA A 322 -12.66 16.59 5.83
N ILE A 323 -11.73 17.47 6.16
CA ILE A 323 -10.74 18.02 5.22
C ILE A 323 -9.35 17.61 5.70
N HIS A 324 -8.53 17.12 4.78
CA HIS A 324 -7.11 16.94 4.98
C HIS A 324 -6.31 17.82 4.03
N VAL A 325 -5.52 18.73 4.59
CA VAL A 325 -4.63 19.60 3.83
C VAL A 325 -3.18 19.25 4.16
N ARG A 326 -2.43 18.72 3.20
CA ARG A 326 -1.00 18.43 3.36
C ARG A 326 -0.15 19.61 2.87
N ARG A 327 0.52 20.32 3.78
CA ARG A 327 1.32 21.52 3.50
C ARG A 327 2.72 21.51 4.11
N GLY A 328 2.93 20.82 5.22
CA GLY A 328 4.18 20.86 5.99
C GLY A 328 5.39 20.39 5.17
N ASP A 329 5.65 19.09 5.15
CA ASP A 329 6.79 18.52 4.43
C ASP A 329 6.65 18.62 2.91
N PHE A 330 5.43 18.68 2.39
CA PHE A 330 5.14 18.82 0.96
C PHE A 330 5.67 20.13 0.35
N SER A 331 6.04 21.10 1.18
CA SER A 331 6.70 22.33 0.75
C SER A 331 8.01 22.07 -0.01
N ILE A 332 8.68 20.94 0.25
CA ILE A 332 9.89 20.54 -0.47
C ILE A 332 9.63 20.29 -1.96
N TRP A 333 8.48 19.72 -2.30
CA TRP A 333 8.11 19.39 -3.68
C TRP A 333 7.82 20.64 -4.50
N CYS A 334 7.30 21.69 -3.87
CA CYS A 334 7.12 22.98 -4.52
C CYS A 334 8.44 23.51 -5.10
N ARG A 335 9.54 23.37 -4.35
CA ARG A 335 10.87 23.80 -4.78
C ARG A 335 11.53 22.82 -5.76
N ILE A 336 11.52 21.53 -5.42
CA ILE A 336 12.32 20.51 -6.13
C ILE A 336 11.64 20.02 -7.40
N ARG A 337 10.33 19.76 -7.35
CA ARG A 337 9.58 19.18 -8.48
C ARG A 337 8.89 20.23 -9.34
N TYR A 338 8.26 21.21 -8.70
CA TYR A 338 7.46 22.21 -9.42
C TYR A 338 8.21 23.50 -9.74
N HIS A 339 9.33 23.76 -9.07
CA HIS A 339 10.11 25.00 -9.19
C HIS A 339 9.25 26.26 -9.01
N LYS A 340 8.35 26.24 -8.02
CA LYS A 340 7.42 27.32 -7.68
C LYS A 340 7.59 27.79 -6.23
N PRO A 341 7.33 29.07 -5.93
CA PRO A 341 7.18 29.52 -4.55
C PRO A 341 5.94 28.87 -3.92
N LEU A 342 5.93 28.73 -2.59
CA LEU A 342 4.86 28.04 -1.86
C LEU A 342 3.47 28.63 -2.14
N SER A 343 3.37 29.95 -2.28
CA SER A 343 2.12 30.67 -2.58
C SER A 343 1.51 30.32 -3.95
N GLN A 344 2.33 29.85 -4.91
CA GLN A 344 1.89 29.47 -6.26
C GLN A 344 1.80 27.96 -6.45
N CYS A 345 2.28 27.20 -5.47
CA CYS A 345 2.32 25.74 -5.51
C CYS A 345 1.16 25.14 -4.72
N PHE A 346 0.94 25.59 -3.48
CA PHE A 346 -0.16 25.09 -2.68
C PHE A 346 -1.49 25.64 -3.13
N ALA A 347 -2.49 24.77 -3.16
CA ALA A 347 -3.86 25.17 -3.43
C ALA A 347 -4.36 26.16 -2.35
N PRO A 348 -5.07 27.22 -2.74
CA PRO A 348 -5.67 28.16 -1.79
C PRO A 348 -6.84 27.51 -1.04
N LEU A 349 -7.20 28.07 0.13
CA LEU A 349 -8.36 27.62 0.91
C LEU A 349 -9.68 27.70 0.11
N SER A 350 -9.77 28.62 -0.85
CA SER A 350 -10.93 28.74 -1.74
C SER A 350 -11.15 27.50 -2.62
N ALA A 351 -10.09 26.79 -3.02
CA ALA A 351 -10.21 25.55 -3.77
C ALA A 351 -10.84 24.44 -2.90
N TYR A 352 -10.37 24.30 -1.65
CA TYR A 352 -10.98 23.38 -0.68
C TYR A 352 -12.43 23.75 -0.39
N ALA A 353 -12.75 25.05 -0.26
CA ALA A 353 -14.11 25.49 0.02
C ALA A 353 -15.08 25.16 -1.11
N ARG A 354 -14.65 25.34 -2.37
CA ARG A 354 -15.39 24.91 -3.54
C ARG A 354 -15.67 23.40 -3.51
N ARG A 355 -14.65 22.56 -3.25
CA ARG A 355 -14.82 21.11 -3.14
C ARG A 355 -15.72 20.68 -1.99
N VAL A 356 -15.71 21.39 -0.85
CA VAL A 356 -16.64 21.13 0.26
C VAL A 356 -18.08 21.32 -0.18
N GLU A 357 -18.39 22.36 -0.95
CA GLU A 357 -19.76 22.58 -1.45
C GLU A 357 -20.17 21.53 -2.50
N GLU A 358 -19.26 21.09 -3.37
CA GLU A 358 -19.49 19.96 -4.28
C GLU A 358 -19.81 18.67 -3.51
N VAL A 359 -19.01 18.34 -2.48
CA VAL A 359 -19.24 17.18 -1.63
C VAL A 359 -20.57 17.29 -0.87
N LYS A 360 -20.93 18.46 -0.35
CA LYS A 360 -22.25 18.68 0.28
C LYS A 360 -23.39 18.42 -0.70
N ALA A 361 -23.28 18.91 -1.94
CA ALA A 361 -24.28 18.72 -2.97
C ALA A 361 -24.45 17.23 -3.31
N GLU A 362 -23.35 16.49 -3.47
CA GLU A 362 -23.35 15.05 -3.75
C GLU A 362 -23.96 14.24 -2.59
N ILE A 363 -23.60 14.55 -1.34
CA ILE A 363 -24.19 13.89 -0.15
C ILE A 363 -25.69 14.14 -0.11
N TRP A 364 -26.14 15.36 -0.37
CA TRP A 364 -27.56 15.70 -0.40
C TRP A 364 -28.30 14.95 -1.52
N GLU A 365 -27.70 14.86 -2.71
CA GLU A 365 -28.27 14.16 -3.85
C GLU A 365 -28.42 12.66 -3.59
N ARG A 366 -27.34 12.00 -3.13
CA ARG A 366 -27.28 10.55 -2.96
C ARG A 366 -27.96 10.05 -1.69
N ARG A 367 -27.84 10.79 -0.59
CA ARG A 367 -28.21 10.32 0.76
C ARG A 367 -29.28 11.16 1.45
N ARG A 368 -29.64 12.33 0.90
CA ARG A 368 -30.59 13.27 1.53
C ARG A 368 -30.13 13.73 2.93
N ILE A 369 -28.82 13.76 3.16
CA ILE A 369 -28.21 14.25 4.41
C ILE A 369 -27.76 15.69 4.20
N ARG A 370 -28.12 16.59 5.13
CA ARG A 370 -27.60 17.97 5.15
C ARG A 370 -26.43 18.05 6.12
N VAL A 371 -25.25 18.34 5.58
CA VAL A 371 -24.04 18.47 6.38
C VAL A 371 -23.76 19.95 6.67
N LYS A 372 -23.62 20.28 7.95
CA LYS A 372 -23.25 21.63 8.41
C LYS A 372 -21.84 21.68 8.95
N GLU A 373 -21.43 20.63 9.65
CA GLU A 373 -20.14 20.57 10.32
C GLU A 373 -19.02 20.22 9.35
N VAL A 374 -17.90 20.93 9.48
CA VAL A 374 -16.68 20.69 8.70
C VAL A 374 -15.50 20.73 9.65
N ILE A 375 -14.71 19.66 9.63
CA ILE A 375 -13.50 19.53 10.46
C ILE A 375 -12.29 19.47 9.53
N MET A 376 -11.29 20.30 9.80
CA MET A 376 -10.05 20.36 9.04
C MET A 376 -8.87 19.86 9.87
N THR A 377 -8.05 19.03 9.23
CA THR A 377 -6.79 18.48 9.71
C THR A 377 -5.67 18.90 8.74
N SER A 378 -4.49 19.22 9.27
CA SER A 378 -3.35 19.69 8.48
C SER A 378 -2.08 19.64 9.31
N ASP A 379 -0.95 19.40 8.65
CA ASP A 379 0.39 19.52 9.22
C ASP A 379 0.96 20.95 9.16
N GLU A 380 0.14 21.94 8.82
CA GLU A 380 0.48 23.37 8.80
C GLU A 380 0.62 23.96 10.23
N GLY A 381 1.74 24.63 10.48
CA GLY A 381 2.04 25.29 11.75
C GLY A 381 1.67 26.77 11.79
N ASN A 382 1.40 27.40 10.64
CA ASN A 382 1.10 28.83 10.55
C ASN A 382 -0.25 29.19 11.18
N THR A 383 -0.24 29.97 12.27
CA THR A 383 -1.44 30.38 13.01
C THR A 383 -2.36 31.29 12.19
N GLN A 384 -1.81 32.19 11.38
CA GLN A 384 -2.60 33.08 10.52
C GLN A 384 -3.39 32.29 9.46
N TRP A 385 -2.81 31.22 8.93
CA TRP A 385 -3.53 30.32 8.02
C TRP A 385 -4.70 29.62 8.73
N TRP A 386 -4.50 29.18 9.98
CA TRP A 386 -5.59 28.62 10.79
C TRP A 386 -6.67 29.64 11.17
N ASP A 387 -6.33 30.92 11.31
CA ASP A 387 -7.33 31.99 11.49
C ASP A 387 -8.21 32.13 10.23
N GLU A 388 -7.64 31.97 9.04
CA GLU A 388 -8.39 31.96 7.77
C GLU A 388 -9.31 30.74 7.65
N VAL A 389 -8.85 29.57 8.10
CA VAL A 389 -9.68 28.36 8.22
C VAL A 389 -10.88 28.61 9.14
N GLY A 390 -10.65 29.23 10.31
CA GLY A 390 -11.70 29.58 11.25
C GLY A 390 -12.75 30.55 10.67
N LYS A 391 -12.34 31.50 9.83
CA LYS A 391 -13.26 32.42 9.13
C LYS A 391 -14.20 31.71 8.15
N LEU A 392 -13.86 30.52 7.68
CA LEU A 392 -14.74 29.67 6.85
C LEU A 392 -15.73 28.86 7.69
N GLY A 393 -15.68 28.97 9.02
CA GLY A 393 -16.51 28.20 9.95
C GLY A 393 -16.06 26.76 10.14
N TRP A 394 -14.85 26.41 9.68
CA TRP A 394 -14.29 25.07 9.83
C TRP A 394 -13.59 24.93 11.17
N ARG A 395 -13.73 23.75 11.78
CA ARG A 395 -13.16 23.45 13.09
C ARG A 395 -11.83 22.74 12.94
N ARG A 396 -10.87 23.05 13.82
CA ARG A 396 -9.57 22.40 13.90
C ARG A 396 -9.56 21.42 15.07
N VAL A 397 -8.96 20.24 14.87
CA VAL A 397 -8.67 19.31 15.96
C VAL A 397 -7.54 19.85 16.84
N ASP A 398 -7.76 19.89 18.15
CA ASP A 398 -6.74 20.36 19.11
C ASP A 398 -5.81 19.22 19.55
N HIS A 399 -4.59 19.21 19.01
CA HIS A 399 -3.56 18.24 19.39
C HIS A 399 -2.60 18.68 20.50
N SER A 400 -2.86 19.81 21.16
CA SER A 400 -1.96 20.42 22.17
C SER A 400 -1.53 19.47 23.30
N THR A 401 -2.43 18.56 23.71
CA THR A 401 -2.19 17.59 24.80
C THR A 401 -2.20 16.13 24.33
N THR A 402 -2.35 15.87 23.03
CA THR A 402 -2.56 14.50 22.53
C THR A 402 -1.36 13.60 22.79
N VAL A 403 -0.15 14.12 22.55
CA VAL A 403 1.09 13.34 22.73
C VAL A 403 1.32 12.98 24.20
N GLU A 404 1.09 13.92 25.12
CA GLU A 404 1.25 13.67 26.55
C GLU A 404 0.22 12.65 27.07
N ARG A 405 -1.00 12.68 26.54
CA ARG A 405 -2.09 11.82 26.99
C ARG A 405 -2.05 10.41 26.40
N PHE A 406 -1.68 10.27 25.14
CA PHE A 406 -1.86 9.02 24.38
C PHE A 406 -0.58 8.55 23.67
N GLY A 407 0.46 9.38 23.60
CA GLY A 407 1.72 9.07 22.94
C GLY A 407 1.83 9.65 21.52
N HIS A 408 3.05 9.55 20.97
CA HIS A 408 3.45 10.24 19.74
C HIS A 408 2.69 9.81 18.47
N TRP A 409 2.10 8.62 18.45
CA TRP A 409 1.32 8.11 17.31
C TRP A 409 -0.08 8.71 17.24
N TYR A 410 -0.67 9.09 18.37
CA TYR A 410 -2.08 9.42 18.42
C TYR A 410 -2.49 10.68 17.64
N PRO A 411 -1.67 11.73 17.44
CA PRO A 411 -2.06 12.83 16.57
C PRO A 411 -2.46 12.34 15.16
N ILE A 412 -1.62 11.53 14.50
CA ILE A 412 -1.94 11.02 13.16
C ILE A 412 -3.06 9.97 13.17
N LEU A 413 -3.14 9.13 14.21
CA LEU A 413 -4.21 8.13 14.31
C LEU A 413 -5.58 8.77 14.52
N VAL A 414 -5.66 9.82 15.34
CA VAL A 414 -6.89 10.59 15.55
C VAL A 414 -7.33 11.28 14.27
N ASP A 415 -6.40 11.97 13.60
CA ASP A 415 -6.68 12.62 12.32
C ASP A 415 -7.17 11.61 11.27
N ALA A 416 -6.45 10.49 11.12
CA ALA A 416 -6.82 9.43 10.18
C ALA A 416 -8.19 8.81 10.51
N PHE A 417 -8.47 8.53 11.79
CA PHE A 417 -9.77 8.05 12.24
C PHE A 417 -10.89 9.02 11.85
N LEU A 418 -10.75 10.29 12.24
CA LEU A 418 -11.73 11.34 11.97
C LEU A 418 -11.99 11.53 10.49
N GLN A 419 -10.93 11.53 9.67
CA GLN A 419 -11.03 11.65 8.22
C GLN A 419 -11.78 10.46 7.61
N SER A 420 -11.58 9.27 8.16
CA SER A 420 -12.11 8.01 7.64
C SER A 420 -13.59 7.76 8.02
N GLU A 421 -14.08 8.35 9.12
CA GLU A 421 -15.44 8.16 9.65
C GLU A 421 -16.42 9.28 9.21
N ALA A 422 -15.95 10.25 8.42
CA ALA A 422 -16.77 11.34 7.92
C ALA A 422 -17.80 10.87 6.86
N VAL A 423 -18.94 11.57 6.75
CA VAL A 423 -19.92 11.28 5.67
C VAL A 423 -19.49 11.87 4.32
N GLY A 424 -18.51 12.77 4.33
CA GLY A 424 -17.79 13.20 3.14
C GLY A 424 -16.37 13.67 3.44
N PHE A 425 -15.55 13.71 2.40
CA PHE A 425 -14.12 13.98 2.55
C PHE A 425 -13.56 14.86 1.44
N VAL A 426 -12.71 15.83 1.81
CA VAL A 426 -11.94 16.64 0.86
C VAL A 426 -10.45 16.52 1.20
N GLY A 427 -9.65 16.00 0.28
CA GLY A 427 -8.23 15.74 0.51
C GLY A 427 -7.29 16.51 -0.42
N THR A 428 -6.02 16.62 -0.04
CA THR A 428 -4.94 17.01 -0.97
C THR A 428 -4.57 15.86 -1.90
N ALA A 429 -4.60 16.09 -3.21
CA ALA A 429 -4.17 15.11 -4.22
C ALA A 429 -2.73 14.63 -3.97
N THR A 430 -2.44 13.37 -4.32
CA THR A 430 -1.15 12.67 -4.12
C THR A 430 -0.69 12.47 -2.67
N SER A 431 -1.49 12.85 -1.67
CA SER A 431 -1.21 12.50 -0.28
C SER A 431 -1.84 11.15 0.05
N THR A 432 -1.02 10.18 0.47
CA THR A 432 -1.52 8.84 0.86
C THR A 432 -2.45 8.86 2.06
N VAL A 433 -2.31 9.82 2.97
CA VAL A 433 -3.28 10.07 4.03
C VAL A 433 -4.65 10.41 3.43
N SER A 434 -4.69 11.35 2.48
CA SER A 434 -5.92 11.71 1.76
C SER A 434 -6.49 10.55 0.96
N ILE A 435 -5.64 9.75 0.29
CA ILE A 435 -6.08 8.62 -0.53
C ILE A 435 -6.79 7.58 0.33
N LEU A 436 -6.21 7.18 1.47
CA LEU A 436 -6.83 6.23 2.39
C LEU A 436 -8.15 6.74 2.97
N ALA A 437 -8.20 8.01 3.39
CA ALA A 437 -9.41 8.62 3.91
C ALA A 437 -10.53 8.67 2.87
N ARG A 438 -10.21 9.13 1.64
CA ARG A 438 -11.13 9.13 0.50
C ARG A 438 -11.71 7.73 0.27
N ARG A 439 -10.82 6.74 0.17
CA ARG A 439 -11.18 5.34 -0.10
C ARG A 439 -12.11 4.77 0.96
N ARG A 440 -11.86 5.07 2.25
CA ARG A 440 -12.75 4.64 3.34
C ARG A 440 -14.13 5.27 3.19
N VAL A 441 -14.19 6.59 3.02
CA VAL A 441 -15.44 7.35 2.91
C VAL A 441 -16.26 6.83 1.72
N GLU A 442 -15.65 6.65 0.55
CA GLU A 442 -16.29 6.08 -0.65
C GLU A 442 -16.80 4.66 -0.41
N SER A 443 -16.03 3.81 0.26
CA SER A 443 -16.42 2.42 0.57
C SER A 443 -17.59 2.33 1.55
N MET A 444 -17.74 3.34 2.40
CA MET A 444 -18.92 3.53 3.26
C MET A 444 -20.05 4.28 2.53
N GLY A 445 -19.88 4.56 1.24
CA GLY A 445 -20.78 5.22 0.30
C GLY A 445 -20.91 6.74 0.45
N GLY A 446 -20.01 7.37 1.22
CA GLY A 446 -19.89 8.82 1.33
C GLY A 446 -19.41 9.47 0.03
N ALA A 447 -19.38 10.79 0.03
CA ALA A 447 -18.89 11.57 -1.11
C ALA A 447 -17.49 12.11 -0.84
N SER A 448 -16.65 12.23 -1.87
CA SER A 448 -15.31 12.76 -1.69
C SER A 448 -14.77 13.48 -2.90
N SER A 449 -13.81 14.36 -2.65
CA SER A 449 -13.11 15.10 -3.70
C SER A 449 -11.65 15.36 -3.33
N MET A 450 -10.80 15.56 -4.33
CA MET A 450 -9.36 15.76 -4.15
C MET A 450 -8.95 17.09 -4.79
N VAL A 451 -8.28 17.94 -4.03
CA VAL A 451 -7.78 19.24 -4.48
C VAL A 451 -6.40 19.06 -5.11
N LYS A 452 -6.30 19.43 -6.39
CA LYS A 452 -5.03 19.43 -7.14
C LYS A 452 -4.15 20.63 -6.73
N TRP A 453 -2.84 20.44 -6.83
CA TRP A 453 -1.82 21.43 -6.43
C TRP A 453 -0.56 21.29 -7.30
N GLY A 454 0.44 22.13 -7.05
CA GLY A 454 1.74 22.15 -7.77
C GLY A 454 1.88 23.31 -8.76
N LYS A 455 0.79 23.97 -9.11
CA LYS A 455 0.76 25.22 -9.90
C LYS A 455 -0.50 26.03 -9.58
N GLU A 456 -0.47 27.31 -9.92
CA GLU A 456 -1.68 28.15 -9.94
C GLU A 456 -2.75 27.49 -10.82
N GLU A 457 -4.01 27.58 -10.39
CA GLU A 457 -5.16 27.06 -11.13
C GLU A 457 -5.13 25.52 -11.37
N ALA A 458 -4.30 24.78 -10.62
CA ALA A 458 -4.20 23.32 -10.77
C ALA A 458 -5.54 22.58 -10.55
N ASP A 459 -6.43 23.17 -9.75
CA ASP A 459 -7.74 22.62 -9.39
C ASP A 459 -8.92 23.29 -10.12
N ASP A 460 -8.64 24.20 -11.07
CA ASP A 460 -9.70 24.83 -11.86
C ASP A 460 -10.18 23.86 -12.94
N HIS A 461 -11.49 23.71 -13.04
CA HIS A 461 -12.19 22.70 -13.83
C HIS A 461 -13.38 23.30 -14.58
#